data_AF-A0A354MQ04-F1
#
_entry.id   AF-A0A354MQ04-F1
#
_cell.length_a   1.000
_cell.length_b   1.000
_cell.length_c   1.000
_cell.angle_alpha   90.00
_cell.angle_beta   90.00
_cell.angle_gamma   90.00
#
_symmetry.space_group_name_H-M   'P 1'
#
loop_
_entity.id
_entity.type
_entity.pdbx_description
1 polymer ?
#
loop_
_entity_poly.entity_id
_entity_poly.type
_entity_poly.pdbx_seq_one_letter_code
_entity_poly.pdbx_strand_id
1 'polypeptide(L)'
;MTYKMVKTLSLRRVILIAAALLLLAGVCYMLWPHSFADLRPECDSITILRSDTAEDYSFTTTKETYSADSPELKQIMDILSRYTYHRSFRTLAGANNIGGNHAGFWLHIYLDHGDDRVDFACGGTGEILIDGLAWRVGYWGDRASLFMMDELAAVLEGQETSEGS
;
A
#
# COMPACT_ATOMS: atom_id res chain seq x y z
N MET A 1 18.11 -28.71 51.63
CA MET A 1 17.76 -28.85 50.21
C MET A 1 17.99 -27.49 49.55
N THR A 2 19.06 -27.40 48.77
CA THR A 2 19.79 -26.15 48.47
C THR A 2 19.18 -25.49 47.23
N TYR A 3 18.49 -24.37 47.41
CA TYR A 3 18.14 -23.47 46.31
C TYR A 3 19.43 -22.88 45.74
N LYS A 4 19.87 -23.33 44.56
CA LYS A 4 20.98 -22.69 43.84
C LYS A 4 20.88 -22.93 42.34
N MET A 5 20.33 -21.95 41.64
CA MET A 5 21.05 -21.15 40.62
C MET A 5 20.04 -20.37 39.79
N VAL A 6 19.62 -19.20 40.28
CA VAL A 6 19.33 -18.11 39.34
C VAL A 6 20.69 -17.49 39.05
N LYS A 7 21.27 -17.80 37.88
CA LYS A 7 22.42 -17.03 37.37
C LYS A 7 21.92 -15.60 37.21
N THR A 8 22.29 -14.71 38.13
CA THR A 8 22.06 -13.28 37.95
C THR A 8 22.79 -12.85 36.68
N LEU A 9 22.03 -12.51 35.64
CA LEU A 9 22.60 -11.93 34.43
C LEU A 9 23.36 -10.66 34.85
N SER A 10 24.60 -10.53 34.39
CA SER A 10 25.36 -9.30 34.66
C SER A 10 24.61 -8.11 34.06
N LEU A 11 24.68 -6.94 34.71
CA LEU A 11 24.01 -5.72 34.26
C LEU A 11 24.28 -5.42 32.76
N ARG A 12 25.50 -5.67 32.30
CA ARG A 12 25.87 -5.56 30.88
C ARG A 12 25.03 -6.45 29.98
N ARG A 13 24.81 -7.71 30.35
CA ARG A 13 23.95 -8.64 29.58
C ARG A 13 22.50 -8.21 29.61
N VAL A 14 22.00 -7.70 30.74
CA VAL A 14 20.64 -7.17 30.85
C VAL A 14 20.44 -5.98 29.90
N ILE A 15 21.38 -5.03 29.89
CA ILE A 15 21.34 -3.87 28.99
C ILE A 15 21.36 -4.31 27.52
N LEU A 16 22.23 -5.26 27.16
CA LEU A 16 22.31 -5.77 25.78
C LEU A 16 21.02 -6.45 25.34
N ILE A 17 20.40 -7.26 26.21
CA ILE A 17 19.12 -7.91 25.92
C ILE A 17 18.01 -6.86 25.76
N ALA A 18 17.94 -5.87 26.65
CA ALA A 18 16.96 -4.80 26.56
C ALA A 18 17.10 -4.00 25.25
N ALA A 19 18.33 -3.66 24.87
CA ALA A 19 18.61 -2.97 23.61
C ALA A 19 18.21 -3.82 22.39
N ALA A 20 18.52 -5.12 22.40
CA ALA A 20 18.12 -6.04 21.33
C ALA A 20 16.60 -6.15 21.19
N LEU A 21 15.86 -6.22 22.32
CA LEU A 21 14.39 -6.26 22.30
C LEU A 21 13.79 -4.97 21.77
N LEU A 22 14.35 -3.82 22.11
CA LEU A 22 13.90 -2.53 21.57
C LEU A 22 14.13 -2.44 20.06
N LEU A 23 15.28 -2.90 19.58
CA LEU A 23 15.56 -2.97 18.14
C LEU A 23 14.58 -3.91 17.43
N LEU A 24 14.32 -5.09 18.00
CA LEU A 24 13.36 -6.04 17.44
C LEU A 24 11.95 -5.45 17.39
N ALA A 25 11.50 -4.79 18.47
CA ALA A 25 10.21 -4.11 18.50
C ALA A 25 10.10 -3.02 17.43
N GLY A 26 11.18 -2.26 17.21
CA GLY A 26 11.24 -1.26 16.13
C GLY A 26 11.11 -1.89 14.75
N VAL A 27 11.82 -2.99 14.48
CA VAL A 27 11.70 -3.73 13.22
C VAL A 27 10.29 -4.29 13.03
N CYS A 28 9.69 -4.90 14.04
CA CYS A 28 8.31 -5.38 13.99
C CYS A 28 7.31 -4.24 13.73
N TYR A 29 7.51 -3.08 14.32
CA TYR A 29 6.67 -1.90 14.08
C TYR A 29 6.78 -1.38 12.63
N MET A 30 7.98 -1.39 12.06
CA MET A 30 8.23 -0.97 10.68
C MET A 30 7.67 -1.96 9.66
N LEU A 31 7.86 -3.25 9.91
CA LEU A 31 7.49 -4.34 9.01
C LEU A 31 6.08 -4.86 9.27
N TRP A 32 5.31 -4.24 10.16
CA TRP A 32 3.93 -4.64 10.40
C TRP A 32 3.10 -4.43 9.12
N PRO A 33 2.55 -5.50 8.52
CA PRO A 33 1.76 -5.39 7.30
C PRO A 33 0.35 -4.89 7.60
N HIS A 34 -0.14 -3.98 6.76
CA HIS A 34 -1.52 -3.49 6.72
C HIS A 34 -2.13 -3.90 5.38
N SER A 35 -3.38 -4.36 5.36
CA SER A 35 -4.07 -4.66 4.09
C SER A 35 -4.58 -3.36 3.45
N PHE A 36 -4.59 -3.28 2.12
CA PHE A 36 -5.26 -2.15 1.45
C PHE A 36 -6.77 -2.16 1.67
N ALA A 37 -7.38 -3.32 1.90
CA ALA A 37 -8.80 -3.41 2.22
C ALA A 37 -9.14 -2.75 3.57
N ASP A 38 -8.16 -2.62 4.47
CA ASP A 38 -8.33 -1.98 5.78
C ASP A 38 -8.29 -0.44 5.69
N LEU A 39 -7.90 0.14 4.54
CA LEU A 39 -7.91 1.59 4.33
C LEU A 39 -9.34 2.15 4.44
N ARG A 40 -10.30 1.42 3.87
CA ARG A 40 -11.71 1.76 3.94
C ARG A 40 -12.55 0.48 3.80
N PRO A 41 -12.80 -0.26 4.91
CA PRO A 41 -13.54 -1.52 4.87
C PRO A 41 -15.02 -1.32 4.52
N GLU A 42 -15.59 -0.17 4.88
CA GLU A 42 -16.92 0.28 4.48
C GLU A 42 -16.75 1.30 3.36
N CYS A 43 -16.57 0.85 2.11
CA CYS A 43 -16.37 1.72 0.94
C CYS A 43 -17.67 1.79 0.13
N ASP A 44 -18.21 3.00 -0.05
CA ASP A 44 -19.45 3.25 -0.79
C ASP A 44 -19.20 3.43 -2.29
N SER A 45 -18.02 3.97 -2.64
CA SER A 45 -17.59 4.08 -4.03
C SER A 45 -16.07 4.17 -4.13
N ILE A 46 -15.54 3.68 -5.24
CA ILE A 46 -14.13 3.84 -5.60
C ILE A 46 -14.00 4.61 -6.90
N THR A 47 -13.18 5.66 -6.88
CA THR A 47 -12.80 6.40 -8.09
C THR A 47 -11.35 6.07 -8.43
N ILE A 48 -11.09 5.62 -9.65
CA ILE A 48 -9.74 5.32 -10.13
C ILE A 48 -9.41 6.27 -11.28
N LEU A 49 -8.29 6.99 -11.15
CA LEU A 49 -7.70 7.79 -12.21
C LEU A 49 -6.44 7.06 -12.68
N ARG A 50 -6.43 6.67 -13.94
CA ARG A 50 -5.24 6.16 -14.63
C ARG A 50 -4.65 7.29 -15.44
N SER A 51 -3.36 7.58 -15.24
CA SER A 51 -2.64 8.58 -16.01
C SER A 51 -1.49 7.94 -16.77
N ASP A 52 -1.57 7.99 -18.09
CA ASP A 52 -0.55 7.49 -19.01
C ASP A 52 0.27 8.67 -19.56
N THR A 53 1.58 8.50 -19.65
CA THR A 53 2.49 9.47 -20.28
C THR A 53 2.97 8.89 -21.61
N ALA A 54 2.54 9.49 -22.71
CA ALA A 54 3.00 9.08 -24.04
C ALA A 54 4.45 9.56 -24.29
N GLU A 55 5.08 9.01 -25.34
CA GLU A 55 6.47 9.34 -25.71
C GLU A 55 6.67 10.84 -26.04
N ASP A 56 5.60 11.52 -26.46
CA ASP A 56 5.60 12.96 -26.74
C ASP A 56 5.34 13.84 -25.51
N TYR A 57 5.36 13.25 -24.31
CA TYR A 57 5.03 13.89 -23.03
C TYR A 57 3.57 14.38 -22.92
N SER A 58 2.68 13.93 -23.82
CA SER A 58 1.25 14.14 -23.61
C SER A 58 0.74 13.27 -22.45
N PHE A 59 -0.17 13.84 -21.66
CA PHE A 59 -0.81 13.18 -20.53
C PHE A 59 -2.23 12.79 -20.93
N THR A 60 -2.52 11.51 -20.91
CA THR A 60 -3.90 11.00 -21.02
C THR A 60 -4.35 10.60 -19.62
N THR A 61 -5.59 10.92 -19.26
CA THR A 61 -6.15 10.50 -17.98
C THR A 61 -7.53 9.89 -18.19
N THR A 62 -7.67 8.63 -17.81
CA THR A 62 -8.93 7.92 -17.77
C THR A 62 -9.44 7.94 -16.33
N LYS A 63 -10.72 8.25 -16.13
CA LYS A 63 -11.34 8.32 -14.82
C LYS A 63 -12.57 7.43 -14.80
N GLU A 64 -12.55 6.44 -13.92
CA GLU A 64 -13.69 5.56 -13.67
C GLU A 64 -14.18 5.69 -12.23
N THR A 65 -15.48 5.50 -12.02
CA THR A 65 -16.11 5.57 -10.70
C THR A 65 -17.09 4.42 -10.54
N TYR A 66 -16.87 3.58 -9.54
CA TYR A 66 -17.65 2.38 -9.26
C TYR A 66 -18.36 2.52 -7.92
N SER A 67 -19.65 2.23 -7.87
CA SER A 67 -20.46 2.28 -6.65
C SER A 67 -20.44 0.94 -5.89
N ALA A 68 -20.88 0.94 -4.62
CA ALA A 68 -20.89 -0.23 -3.72
C ALA A 68 -21.57 -1.47 -4.30
N ASP A 69 -22.61 -1.28 -5.11
CA ASP A 69 -23.40 -2.36 -5.69
C ASP A 69 -22.73 -2.99 -6.93
N SER A 70 -21.70 -2.34 -7.48
CA SER A 70 -21.02 -2.80 -8.69
C SER A 70 -20.20 -4.08 -8.44
N PRO A 71 -20.20 -5.05 -9.38
CA PRO A 71 -19.29 -6.18 -9.31
C PRO A 71 -17.82 -5.75 -9.38
N GLU A 72 -17.51 -4.64 -10.07
CA GLU A 72 -16.17 -4.08 -10.21
C GLU A 72 -15.62 -3.61 -8.87
N LEU A 73 -16.40 -2.89 -8.06
CA LEU A 73 -15.94 -2.49 -6.72
C LEU A 73 -15.59 -3.72 -5.87
N LYS A 74 -16.41 -4.78 -5.92
CA LYS A 74 -16.12 -6.02 -5.19
C LYS A 74 -14.83 -6.67 -5.67
N GLN A 75 -14.61 -6.70 -6.99
CA GLN A 75 -13.39 -7.22 -7.59
C GLN A 75 -12.16 -6.37 -7.20
N ILE A 76 -12.29 -5.05 -7.22
CA ILE A 76 -11.21 -4.12 -6.83
C ILE A 76 -10.86 -4.31 -5.35
N MET A 77 -11.86 -4.38 -4.47
CA MET A 77 -11.62 -4.61 -3.04
C MET A 77 -11.02 -6.00 -2.77
N ASP A 78 -11.42 -7.03 -3.52
CA ASP A 78 -10.80 -8.35 -3.48
C ASP A 78 -9.32 -8.29 -3.90
N ILE A 79 -8.99 -7.61 -5.01
CA ILE A 79 -7.61 -7.35 -5.43
C ILE A 79 -6.83 -6.67 -4.30
N LEU A 80 -7.34 -5.55 -3.78
CA LEU A 80 -6.68 -4.78 -2.71
C LEU A 80 -6.45 -5.63 -1.45
N SER A 81 -7.38 -6.52 -1.10
CA SER A 81 -7.24 -7.39 0.08
C SER A 81 -6.03 -8.32 0.02
N ARG A 82 -5.56 -8.67 -1.19
CA ARG A 82 -4.40 -9.56 -1.41
C ARG A 82 -3.05 -8.87 -1.22
N TYR A 83 -3.03 -7.55 -1.22
CA TYR A 83 -1.80 -6.78 -1.10
C TYR A 83 -1.69 -6.13 0.27
N THR A 84 -0.45 -5.98 0.71
CA THR A 84 -0.13 -5.35 1.99
C THR A 84 0.87 -4.23 1.81
N TYR A 85 0.76 -3.22 2.65
CA TYR A 85 1.75 -2.16 2.78
C TYR A 85 2.28 -2.07 4.21
N HIS A 86 3.46 -1.48 4.38
CA HIS A 86 4.09 -1.30 5.68
C HIS A 86 4.92 -0.01 5.75
N ARG A 87 5.35 0.35 6.95
CA ARG A 87 6.13 1.57 7.18
C ARG A 87 7.56 1.39 6.67
N SER A 88 8.14 2.48 6.19
CA SER A 88 9.56 2.57 5.82
C SER A 88 10.24 3.70 6.57
N PHE A 89 11.57 3.82 6.41
CA PHE A 89 12.29 5.00 6.89
C PHE A 89 11.74 6.30 6.30
N ARG A 90 11.24 6.28 5.04
CA ARG A 90 10.60 7.44 4.41
C ARG A 90 9.27 7.77 5.07
N THR A 91 8.49 6.76 5.45
CA THR A 91 7.26 6.94 6.24
C THR A 91 7.56 7.63 7.57
N LEU A 92 8.58 7.16 8.28
CA LEU A 92 8.99 7.75 9.58
C LEU A 92 9.57 9.16 9.43
N ALA A 93 10.21 9.46 8.30
CA ALA A 93 10.72 10.78 7.96
C ALA A 93 9.63 11.75 7.46
N GLY A 94 8.36 11.32 7.36
CA GLY A 94 7.28 12.17 6.88
C GLY A 94 7.36 12.48 5.38
N ALA A 95 7.96 11.61 4.58
CA ALA A 95 8.06 11.81 3.14
C ALA A 95 6.67 11.82 2.51
N ASN A 96 6.35 12.91 1.79
CA ASN A 96 5.05 13.17 1.19
C ASN A 96 5.08 13.10 -0.35
N ASN A 97 6.07 12.39 -0.88
CA ASN A 97 6.28 12.21 -2.30
C ASN A 97 6.78 10.80 -2.58
N ILE A 98 6.42 10.31 -3.76
CA ILE A 98 6.94 9.11 -4.37
C ILE A 98 7.37 9.46 -5.80
N GLY A 99 8.38 8.76 -6.30
CA GLY A 99 8.95 9.03 -7.61
C GLY A 99 9.16 7.76 -8.41
N GLY A 100 9.35 7.94 -9.72
CA GLY A 100 9.49 6.85 -10.68
C GLY A 100 8.15 6.28 -11.14
N ASN A 101 8.15 5.74 -12.35
CA ASN A 101 7.00 5.09 -12.96
C ASN A 101 7.50 3.78 -13.60
N HIS A 102 7.55 2.71 -12.81
CA HIS A 102 7.99 1.40 -13.29
C HIS A 102 6.86 0.65 -14.01
N ALA A 103 5.60 0.99 -13.71
CA ALA A 103 4.43 0.38 -14.36
C ALA A 103 4.17 0.93 -15.77
N GLY A 104 4.72 2.10 -16.12
CA GLY A 104 4.42 2.80 -17.38
C GLY A 104 3.22 3.75 -17.27
N PHE A 105 2.44 3.67 -16.21
CA PHE A 105 1.30 4.53 -15.90
C PHE A 105 1.20 4.80 -14.38
N TRP A 106 0.44 5.81 -14.02
CA TRP A 106 0.10 6.12 -12.63
C TRP A 106 -1.34 5.75 -12.33
N LEU A 107 -1.59 5.22 -11.14
CA LEU A 107 -2.93 5.10 -10.58
C LEU A 107 -3.08 6.04 -9.39
N HIS A 108 -4.18 6.79 -9.38
CA HIS A 108 -4.69 7.52 -8.22
C HIS A 108 -6.06 6.95 -7.87
N ILE A 109 -6.21 6.48 -6.64
CA ILE A 109 -7.39 5.76 -6.19
C ILE A 109 -7.99 6.50 -5.00
N TYR A 110 -9.28 6.79 -5.09
CA TYR A 110 -10.06 7.41 -4.03
C TYR A 110 -11.09 6.40 -3.52
N LEU A 111 -11.01 6.07 -2.24
CA LEU A 111 -11.97 5.24 -1.52
C LEU A 111 -12.89 6.19 -0.73
N ASP A 112 -14.16 6.26 -1.13
CA ASP A 112 -15.16 7.17 -0.57
C ASP A 112 -16.14 6.41 0.32
N HIS A 113 -16.55 7.00 1.44
CA HIS A 113 -17.71 6.53 2.23
C HIS A 113 -18.31 7.67 3.03
N GLY A 114 -19.58 7.97 2.76
CA GLY A 114 -20.20 9.22 3.19
C GLY A 114 -19.39 10.45 2.74
N ASP A 115 -19.06 11.32 3.70
CA ASP A 115 -18.29 12.55 3.47
C ASP A 115 -16.77 12.38 3.65
N ASP A 116 -16.28 11.20 4.06
CA ASP A 116 -14.83 10.98 4.18
C ASP A 116 -14.27 10.24 2.96
N ARG A 117 -12.99 10.50 2.73
CA ARG A 117 -12.20 9.95 1.64
C ARG A 117 -10.82 9.55 2.14
N VAL A 118 -10.37 8.38 1.71
CA VAL A 118 -8.97 7.95 1.80
C VAL A 118 -8.44 7.80 0.38
N ASP A 119 -7.24 8.31 0.13
CA ASP A 119 -6.65 8.25 -1.20
C ASP A 119 -5.27 7.61 -1.18
N PHE A 120 -4.94 6.95 -2.29
CA PHE A 120 -3.58 6.53 -2.55
C PHE A 120 -3.16 6.65 -4.01
N ALA A 121 -1.86 6.85 -4.22
CA ALA A 121 -1.26 6.96 -5.54
C ALA A 121 -0.05 6.02 -5.67
N CYS A 122 0.09 5.36 -6.81
CA CYS A 122 1.23 4.48 -7.10
C CYS A 122 1.66 4.53 -8.57
N GLY A 123 2.98 4.45 -8.76
CA GLY A 123 3.65 4.35 -10.07
C GLY A 123 4.43 3.04 -10.24
N GLY A 124 4.18 2.05 -9.38
CA GLY A 124 4.73 0.71 -9.55
C GLY A 124 6.14 0.53 -9.01
N THR A 125 6.68 1.46 -8.22
CA THR A 125 8.08 1.41 -7.73
C THR A 125 8.26 0.63 -6.42
N GLY A 126 7.16 0.07 -5.89
CA GLY A 126 7.11 -0.47 -4.53
C GLY A 126 6.91 0.58 -3.44
N GLU A 127 6.89 1.87 -3.80
CA GLU A 127 6.39 2.94 -2.95
C GLU A 127 4.97 3.33 -3.35
N ILE A 128 4.16 3.67 -2.35
CA ILE A 128 2.78 4.13 -2.50
C ILE A 128 2.57 5.33 -1.60
N LEU A 129 1.86 6.35 -2.08
CA LEU A 129 1.47 7.49 -1.30
C LEU A 129 0.06 7.22 -0.77
N ILE A 130 -0.14 7.19 0.55
CA ILE A 130 -1.46 6.99 1.18
C ILE A 130 -1.71 8.19 2.09
N ASP A 131 -2.80 8.91 1.88
CA ASP A 131 -3.15 10.17 2.58
C ASP A 131 -1.95 11.14 2.67
N GLY A 132 -1.21 11.27 1.56
CA GLY A 132 -0.06 12.16 1.47
C GLY A 132 1.21 11.69 2.19
N LEU A 133 1.30 10.45 2.66
CA LEU A 133 2.50 9.87 3.26
C LEU A 133 3.02 8.68 2.45
N ALA A 134 4.34 8.55 2.28
CA ALA A 134 4.95 7.46 1.54
C ALA A 134 5.03 6.17 2.39
N TRP A 135 4.57 5.06 1.84
CA TRP A 135 4.61 3.70 2.40
C TRP A 135 5.26 2.73 1.41
N ARG A 136 5.53 1.49 1.85
CA ARG A 136 6.03 0.42 0.99
C ARG A 136 4.98 -0.64 0.73
N VAL A 137 4.86 -1.08 -0.52
CA VAL A 137 4.01 -2.20 -0.94
C VAL A 137 4.85 -3.48 -0.99
N GLY A 138 4.42 -4.49 -0.23
CA GLY A 138 5.20 -5.71 -0.01
C GLY A 138 6.55 -5.42 0.69
N TYR A 139 7.30 -6.48 0.99
CA TYR A 139 8.55 -6.34 1.75
C TYR A 139 9.76 -5.94 0.88
N TRP A 140 9.79 -6.38 -0.38
CA TRP A 140 11.00 -6.31 -1.22
C TRP A 140 10.70 -5.93 -2.66
N GLY A 141 11.50 -5.02 -3.19
CA GLY A 141 11.41 -4.57 -4.59
C GLY A 141 10.07 -3.90 -4.89
N ASP A 142 9.65 -4.03 -6.15
CA ASP A 142 8.46 -3.41 -6.72
C ASP A 142 7.42 -4.41 -7.23
N ARG A 143 7.76 -5.71 -7.26
CA ARG A 143 6.92 -6.78 -7.83
C ARG A 143 5.48 -6.79 -7.31
N ALA A 144 5.28 -6.64 -6.01
CA ALA A 144 3.93 -6.61 -5.43
C ALA A 144 3.14 -5.37 -5.91
N SER A 145 3.80 -4.22 -6.02
CA SER A 145 3.18 -3.00 -6.55
C SER A 145 2.84 -3.14 -8.03
N LEU A 146 3.72 -3.74 -8.83
CA LEU A 146 3.49 -3.95 -10.25
C LEU A 146 2.32 -4.89 -10.50
N PHE A 147 2.24 -6.02 -9.77
CA PHE A 147 1.11 -6.93 -9.90
C PHE A 147 -0.20 -6.30 -9.44
N MET A 148 -0.20 -5.55 -8.34
CA MET A 148 -1.40 -4.84 -7.89
C MET A 148 -1.89 -3.86 -8.97
N MET A 149 -0.99 -3.10 -9.59
CA MET A 149 -1.35 -2.15 -10.63
C MET A 149 -1.86 -2.83 -11.90
N ASP A 150 -1.23 -3.94 -12.30
CA ASP A 150 -1.67 -4.75 -13.45
C ASP A 150 -3.07 -5.33 -13.24
N GLU A 151 -3.35 -5.90 -12.06
CA GLU A 151 -4.67 -6.42 -11.73
C GLU A 151 -5.75 -5.33 -11.69
N LEU A 152 -5.42 -4.14 -11.17
CA LEU A 152 -6.33 -3.00 -11.16
C LEU A 152 -6.55 -2.43 -12.57
N ALA A 153 -5.50 -2.34 -13.39
CA ALA A 153 -5.61 -1.90 -14.78
C ALA A 153 -6.48 -2.85 -15.61
N ALA A 154 -6.37 -4.17 -15.38
CA ALA A 154 -7.20 -5.16 -16.05
C ALA A 154 -8.71 -4.97 -15.76
N VAL A 155 -9.08 -4.50 -14.57
CA VAL A 155 -10.49 -4.15 -14.27
C VAL A 155 -10.95 -2.96 -15.10
N LEU A 156 -10.09 -1.95 -15.29
CA LEU A 156 -10.39 -0.77 -16.10
C LEU A 156 -10.51 -1.14 -17.59
N GLU A 157 -9.58 -1.94 -18.12
CA GLU A 157 -9.56 -2.35 -19.53
C GLU A 157 -10.70 -3.31 -19.90
N GLY A 158 -11.15 -4.13 -18.93
CA GLY A 158 -12.33 -4.97 -19.09
C GLY A 158 -13.60 -4.20 -19.48
N GLN A 159 -13.69 -2.91 -19.12
CA GLN A 159 -14.81 -2.03 -19.48
C GLN A 159 -14.72 -1.49 -20.92
N GLU A 160 -13.50 -1.22 -21.43
CA GLU A 160 -13.31 -0.70 -22.79
C GLU A 160 -13.83 -1.68 -23.86
N THR A 161 -13.85 -2.97 -23.57
CA THR A 161 -14.36 -4.01 -24.48
C THR A 161 -15.88 -4.23 -24.40
N SER A 162 -16.53 -3.83 -23.31
CA SER A 162 -17.99 -4.00 -23.12
C SER A 162 -18.83 -2.84 -23.64
N GLU A 163 -18.27 -1.64 -23.80
CA GLU A 163 -18.99 -0.48 -24.37
C GLU A 163 -18.89 -0.40 -25.91
N GLY A 164 -18.16 -1.33 -26.54
CA GLY A 164 -17.97 -1.41 -27.99
C GLY A 164 -18.72 -2.54 -28.71
N SER A 165 -19.68 -3.23 -28.06
CA SER A 165 -20.48 -4.33 -28.65
C SER A 165 -21.97 -4.01 -28.76
#